data_AF-A0A378XDW1-F1
#
_entry.id   AF-A0A378XDW1-F1
#
_cell.length_a   1.000
_cell.length_b   1.000
_cell.length_c   1.000
_cell.angle_alpha   90.00
_cell.angle_beta   90.00
_cell.angle_gamma   90.00
#
_symmetry.space_group_name_H-M   'P 1'
#
loop_
_entity.id
_entity.type
_entity.pdbx_description
1 polymer ?
#
loop_
_entity_poly.entity_id
_entity_poly.type
_entity_poly.pdbx_seq_one_letter_code
_entity_poly.pdbx_strand_id
1 'polypeptide(L)'
;MSSYSPEFKAQIVKKMMPPNNQSVAQISRESGIHVSTLYSWKKQLQARGFVVPAKESRPDQWDTKAKLAAIIQTASMNEAERSSYCREHGIYPEQLDAWRVEIEAFDMEAGPVTKAVLAAERKKSRQLEKELRRKEKALAETAALLTLSKKARAIWGNDEED
;
A
#
# COMPACT_ATOMS: atom_id res chain seq x y z
N MET A 1 25.70 27.55 8.57
CA MET A 1 24.81 26.72 7.72
C MET A 1 24.32 27.60 6.60
N SER A 2 24.69 27.29 5.36
CA SER A 2 24.32 28.04 4.16
C SER A 2 22.81 27.95 3.94
N SER A 3 22.09 28.94 4.47
CA SER A 3 20.65 29.06 4.28
C SER A 3 20.38 29.51 2.85
N TYR A 4 19.71 28.67 2.07
CA TYR A 4 19.23 29.04 0.74
C TYR A 4 18.22 30.19 0.86
N SER A 5 18.36 31.21 0.00
CA SER A 5 17.45 32.36 -0.03
C SER A 5 16.01 31.91 -0.35
N PRO A 6 14.99 32.61 0.18
CA PRO A 6 13.60 32.26 -0.07
C PRO A 6 13.23 32.33 -1.56
N GLU A 7 13.82 33.26 -2.30
CA GLU A 7 13.62 33.43 -3.75
C GLU A 7 14.15 32.22 -4.54
N PHE A 8 15.33 31.73 -4.17
CA PHE A 8 15.93 30.56 -4.81
C PHE A 8 15.11 29.30 -4.56
N LYS A 9 14.60 29.12 -3.34
CA LYS A 9 13.68 28.00 -3.02
C LYS A 9 12.41 28.07 -3.88
N ALA A 10 11.82 29.26 -4.02
CA ALA A 10 10.62 29.45 -4.84
C ALA A 10 10.88 29.14 -6.32
N GLN A 11 12.03 29.56 -6.86
CA GLN A 11 12.41 29.29 -8.25
C GLN A 11 12.62 27.79 -8.52
N ILE A 12 13.31 27.10 -7.62
CA ILE A 12 13.55 25.65 -7.73
C ILE A 12 12.23 24.87 -7.64
N VAL A 13 11.31 25.28 -6.78
CA VAL A 13 10.01 24.63 -6.68
C VAL A 13 9.11 24.96 -7.88
N LYS A 14 9.22 26.16 -8.46
CA LYS A 14 8.52 26.51 -9.72
C LYS A 14 8.90 25.57 -10.87
N LYS A 15 10.14 25.08 -10.91
CA LYS A 15 10.56 24.06 -11.89
C LYS A 15 9.88 22.69 -11.69
N MET A 16 9.47 22.36 -10.45
CA MET A 16 8.73 21.14 -10.10
C MET A 16 7.22 21.23 -10.35
N MET A 17 6.73 22.42 -10.74
CA MET A 17 5.31 22.68 -10.98
C MET A 17 5.04 22.81 -12.49
N PRO A 18 3.78 22.69 -12.93
CA PRO A 18 3.38 23.06 -14.28
C PRO A 18 3.79 24.52 -14.58
N PRO A 19 4.24 24.82 -15.81
CA PRO A 19 4.19 23.99 -17.02
C PRO A 19 5.37 23.02 -17.22
N ASN A 20 6.46 23.15 -16.45
CA ASN A 20 7.71 22.42 -16.72
C ASN A 20 7.74 21.00 -16.14
N ASN A 21 7.09 20.77 -14.98
CA ASN A 21 6.95 19.48 -14.30
C ASN A 21 8.25 18.64 -14.21
N GLN A 22 9.40 19.29 -14.01
CA GLN A 22 10.71 18.63 -14.02
C GLN A 22 10.85 17.67 -12.83
N SER A 23 11.54 16.55 -13.06
CA SER A 23 11.74 15.55 -12.00
C SER A 23 12.67 16.07 -10.91
N VAL A 24 12.40 15.71 -9.66
CA VAL A 24 13.25 16.06 -8.51
C VAL A 24 14.69 15.56 -8.71
N ALA A 25 14.86 14.41 -9.35
CA ALA A 25 16.18 13.84 -9.68
C ALA A 25 16.95 14.65 -10.73
N GLN A 26 16.25 15.28 -11.68
CA GLN A 26 16.86 16.17 -12.66
C GLN A 26 17.24 17.50 -12.02
N ILE A 27 16.34 18.09 -11.22
CA ILE A 27 16.61 19.34 -10.51
C ILE A 27 17.78 19.16 -9.53
N SER A 28 17.88 18.01 -8.86
CA SER A 28 19.00 17.70 -7.98
C SER A 28 20.34 17.69 -8.72
N ARG A 29 20.38 17.13 -9.95
CA ARG A 29 21.56 17.14 -10.82
C ARG A 29 21.91 18.54 -11.32
N GLU A 30 20.92 19.35 -11.69
CA GLU A 30 21.12 20.71 -12.19
C GLU A 30 21.52 21.72 -11.11
N SER A 31 20.93 21.62 -9.92
CA SER A 31 21.10 22.59 -8.83
C SER A 31 22.14 22.17 -7.79
N GLY A 32 22.62 20.92 -7.83
CA GLY A 32 23.49 20.35 -6.81
C GLY A 32 22.82 20.16 -5.44
N ILE A 33 21.50 20.36 -5.35
CA ILE A 33 20.73 20.22 -4.11
C ILE A 33 20.36 18.76 -3.93
N HIS A 34 20.58 18.24 -2.72
CA HIS A 34 20.22 16.86 -2.41
C HIS A 34 18.70 16.63 -2.53
N VAL A 35 18.33 15.47 -3.07
CA VAL A 35 16.95 15.06 -3.35
C VAL A 35 16.05 15.20 -2.11
N SER A 36 16.54 14.84 -0.91
CA SER A 36 15.76 14.95 0.33
C SER A 36 15.38 16.40 0.69
N THR A 37 16.25 17.37 0.39
CA THR A 37 16.01 18.80 0.63
C THR A 37 14.93 19.33 -0.30
N LEU A 38 14.93 18.89 -1.56
CA LEU A 38 13.91 19.25 -2.54
C LEU A 38 12.52 18.72 -2.14
N TYR A 39 12.45 17.48 -1.63
CA TYR A 39 11.20 16.91 -1.09
C TYR A 39 10.71 17.66 0.16
N SER A 40 11.61 18.08 1.05
CA SER A 40 11.20 18.84 2.24
C SER A 40 10.63 20.21 1.89
N TRP A 41 11.19 20.91 0.90
CA TRP A 41 10.65 22.18 0.40
C TRP A 41 9.28 22.00 -0.29
N LYS A 42 9.11 20.93 -1.09
CA LYS A 42 7.81 20.57 -1.66
C LYS A 42 6.75 20.36 -0.58
N LYS A 43 7.07 19.59 0.47
CA LYS A 43 6.17 19.31 1.60
C LYS A 43 5.84 20.59 2.39
N GLN A 44 6.82 21.46 2.63
CA GLN A 44 6.60 22.74 3.30
C GLN A 44 5.66 23.66 2.53
N LEU A 45 5.71 23.65 1.21
CA LEU A 45 4.82 24.46 0.37
C LEU A 45 3.41 23.88 0.25
N GLN A 46 3.28 22.54 0.19
CA GLN A 46 1.99 21.86 0.32
C GLN A 46 1.32 22.19 1.66
N ALA A 47 2.07 22.19 2.76
CA ALA A 47 1.56 22.58 4.09
C ALA A 47 1.16 24.07 4.17
N ARG A 48 1.70 24.92 3.29
CA ARG A 48 1.35 26.34 3.18
C ARG A 48 0.20 26.61 2.20
N GLY A 49 -0.47 25.56 1.71
CA GLY A 49 -1.65 25.67 0.85
C GLY A 49 -1.36 25.80 -0.65
N PHE A 50 -0.10 25.67 -1.09
CA PHE A 50 0.21 25.60 -2.51
C PHE A 50 -0.05 24.18 -3.03
N VAL A 51 -1.00 24.03 -3.96
CA VAL A 51 -1.31 22.77 -4.65
C VAL A 51 -0.15 22.45 -5.58
N VAL A 52 0.86 21.74 -5.07
CA VAL A 52 1.93 21.18 -5.89
C VAL A 52 1.42 19.85 -6.45
N PRO A 53 1.32 19.70 -7.79
CA PRO A 53 0.90 18.44 -8.37
C PRO A 53 1.79 17.30 -7.89
N ALA A 54 1.15 16.23 -7.38
CA ALA A 54 1.81 14.95 -7.24
C ALA A 54 2.12 14.46 -8.66
N LYS A 55 3.39 14.09 -8.92
CA LYS A 55 3.75 13.52 -10.21
C LYS A 55 3.10 12.14 -10.30
N GLU A 56 2.44 11.87 -11.43
CA GLU A 56 1.84 10.59 -11.84
C GLU A 56 1.19 9.86 -10.66
N SER A 57 -0.08 10.18 -10.43
CA SER A 57 -0.89 9.54 -9.41
C SER A 57 -0.86 8.03 -9.66
N ARG A 58 0.00 7.32 -8.93
CA ARG A 58 -0.03 5.86 -8.94
C ARG A 58 -1.47 5.48 -8.57
N PRO A 59 -2.12 4.59 -9.33
CA PRO A 59 -3.49 4.14 -9.03
C PRO A 59 -3.65 3.67 -7.58
N ASP A 60 -2.54 3.19 -7.00
CA ASP A 60 -2.38 2.68 -5.64
C ASP A 60 -2.41 3.75 -4.53
N GLN A 61 -2.39 5.06 -4.87
CA GLN A 61 -2.50 6.16 -3.90
C GLN A 61 -3.88 6.82 -3.86
N TRP A 62 -4.82 6.37 -4.69
CA TRP A 62 -6.18 6.89 -4.67
C TRP A 62 -7.00 6.23 -3.57
N ASP A 63 -7.44 7.05 -2.60
CA ASP A 63 -8.42 6.64 -1.60
C ASP A 63 -9.74 6.20 -2.27
N THR A 64 -10.46 5.25 -1.68
CA THR A 64 -11.72 4.72 -2.24
C THR A 64 -12.76 5.83 -2.43
N LYS A 65 -12.79 6.80 -1.51
CA LYS A 65 -13.63 7.99 -1.63
C LYS A 65 -13.24 8.87 -2.81
N ALA A 66 -11.95 9.01 -3.10
CA ALA A 66 -11.45 9.78 -4.23
C ALA A 66 -11.74 9.07 -5.56
N LYS A 67 -11.57 7.74 -5.62
CA LYS A 67 -11.96 6.91 -6.76
C LYS A 67 -13.44 7.08 -7.09
N LEU A 68 -14.32 6.96 -6.08
CA LEU A 68 -15.75 7.15 -6.24
C LEU A 68 -16.11 8.56 -6.73
N ALA A 69 -15.49 9.60 -6.18
CA ALA A 69 -15.71 10.97 -6.61
C ALA A 69 -15.33 11.19 -8.09
N ALA A 70 -14.21 10.61 -8.53
CA ALA A 70 -13.79 10.66 -9.92
C ALA A 70 -14.78 9.94 -10.85
N ILE A 71 -15.30 8.77 -10.44
CA ILE A 71 -16.32 8.04 -11.20
C ILE A 71 -17.61 8.87 -11.32
N ILE A 72 -18.07 9.49 -10.22
CA ILE A 72 -19.29 10.31 -10.22
C ILE A 72 -19.14 11.54 -11.12
N GLN A 73 -17.99 12.24 -11.05
CA GLN A 73 -17.73 13.40 -11.89
C GLN A 73 -17.64 13.05 -13.38
N THR A 74 -17.03 11.91 -13.70
CA THR A 74 -16.87 11.45 -15.08
C THR A 74 -18.11 10.78 -15.66
N ALA A 75 -19.12 10.48 -14.84
CA ALA A 75 -20.35 9.82 -15.27
C ALA A 75 -21.20 10.66 -16.24
N SER A 76 -21.18 11.99 -16.14
CA SER A 76 -21.91 12.89 -17.04
C SER A 76 -21.06 13.45 -18.19
N MET A 77 -19.77 13.09 -18.25
CA MET A 77 -18.82 13.60 -19.25
C MET A 77 -18.86 12.76 -20.53
N ASN A 78 -18.62 13.39 -21.68
CA ASN A 78 -18.39 12.65 -22.93
C ASN A 78 -16.98 12.02 -22.95
N GLU A 79 -16.69 11.17 -23.95
CA GLU A 79 -15.42 10.44 -24.02
C GLU A 79 -14.17 11.35 -24.16
N ALA A 80 -14.33 12.50 -24.82
CA ALA A 80 -13.26 13.50 -24.97
C ALA A 80 -12.97 14.21 -23.64
N GLU A 81 -14.01 14.61 -22.92
CA GLU A 81 -13.94 15.22 -21.59
C GLU A 81 -13.41 14.24 -20.54
N ARG A 82 -13.80 12.97 -20.62
CA ARG A 82 -13.26 11.90 -19.78
C ARG A 82 -11.75 11.76 -20.01
N SER A 83 -11.33 11.79 -21.27
CA SER A 83 -9.91 11.70 -21.65
C SER A 83 -9.09 12.90 -21.19
N SER A 84 -9.64 14.13 -21.24
CA SER A 84 -8.96 15.31 -20.70
C SER A 84 -8.85 15.25 -19.18
N TYR A 85 -9.93 14.88 -18.50
CA TYR A 85 -9.95 14.72 -17.04
C TYR A 85 -8.89 13.71 -16.58
N CYS A 86 -8.83 12.55 -17.26
CA CYS A 86 -7.83 11.51 -17.05
C CYS A 86 -6.39 12.03 -17.16
N ARG A 87 -6.08 12.82 -18.18
CA ARG A 87 -4.74 13.40 -18.39
C ARG A 87 -4.38 14.42 -17.30
N GLU A 88 -5.33 15.24 -16.88
CA GLU A 88 -5.14 16.23 -15.82
C GLU A 88 -4.89 15.56 -14.46
N HIS A 89 -5.60 14.47 -14.18
CA HIS A 89 -5.56 13.77 -12.89
C HIS A 89 -4.53 12.62 -12.87
N GLY A 90 -3.87 12.36 -13.99
CA GLY A 90 -2.84 11.33 -14.12
C GLY A 90 -3.39 9.91 -14.01
N ILE A 91 -4.60 9.67 -14.49
CA ILE A 91 -5.29 8.37 -14.50
C ILE A 91 -5.67 7.99 -15.93
N TYR A 92 -5.81 6.70 -16.21
CA TYR A 92 -6.26 6.21 -17.52
C TYR A 92 -7.78 5.95 -17.53
N PRO A 93 -8.46 6.10 -18.68
CA PRO A 93 -9.90 5.79 -18.78
C PRO A 93 -10.25 4.37 -18.33
N GLU A 94 -9.40 3.39 -18.68
CA GLU A 94 -9.53 1.98 -18.27
C GLU A 94 -9.51 1.80 -16.74
N GLN A 95 -8.79 2.67 -16.02
CA GLN A 95 -8.73 2.62 -14.56
C GLN A 95 -10.02 3.11 -13.92
N LEU A 96 -10.68 4.11 -14.52
CA LEU A 96 -12.02 4.53 -14.07
C LEU A 96 -13.03 3.40 -14.24
N ASP A 97 -12.97 2.69 -15.36
CA ASP A 97 -13.86 1.55 -15.62
C ASP A 97 -13.57 0.40 -14.64
N ALA A 98 -12.29 0.11 -14.38
CA ALA A 98 -11.89 -0.89 -13.38
C ALA A 98 -12.36 -0.53 -11.97
N TRP A 99 -12.24 0.73 -11.56
CA TRP A 99 -12.72 1.19 -10.25
C TRP A 99 -14.24 1.16 -10.16
N ARG A 100 -14.96 1.40 -11.26
CA ARG A 100 -16.41 1.27 -11.28
C ARG A 100 -16.82 -0.17 -11.00
N VAL A 101 -16.19 -1.13 -11.68
CA VAL A 101 -16.43 -2.57 -11.43
C VAL A 101 -16.05 -2.97 -10.01
N GLU A 102 -14.92 -2.47 -9.48
CA GLU A 102 -14.46 -2.72 -8.11
C GLU A 102 -15.51 -2.26 -7.08
N ILE A 103 -16.10 -1.09 -7.28
CA ILE A 103 -17.12 -0.51 -6.39
C ILE A 103 -18.48 -1.21 -6.56
N GLU A 104 -18.87 -1.55 -7.79
CA GLU A 104 -20.11 -2.30 -8.05
C GLU A 104 -20.04 -3.72 -7.50
N ALA A 105 -18.87 -4.34 -7.54
CA ALA A 105 -18.60 -5.65 -6.94
C ALA A 105 -18.40 -5.59 -5.42
N PHE A 106 -18.25 -4.39 -4.84
CA PHE A 106 -18.18 -4.20 -3.41
C PHE A 106 -19.56 -4.44 -2.81
N ASP A 107 -19.82 -5.71 -2.51
CA ASP A 107 -21.09 -6.18 -2.01
C ASP A 107 -21.42 -5.51 -0.68
N MET A 108 -22.45 -4.67 -0.69
CA MET A 108 -22.96 -3.95 0.48
C MET A 108 -23.62 -4.90 1.50
N GLU A 109 -23.76 -6.19 1.18
CA GLU A 109 -24.26 -7.22 2.11
C GLU A 109 -23.34 -7.43 3.32
N ALA A 110 -22.06 -7.04 3.22
CA ALA A 110 -21.21 -6.87 4.40
C ALA A 110 -21.61 -5.57 5.13
N GLY A 111 -22.77 -5.58 5.77
CA GLY A 111 -23.18 -4.53 6.71
C GLY A 111 -22.06 -4.23 7.71
N PRO A 112 -22.02 -3.02 8.29
CA PRO A 112 -20.91 -2.58 9.13
C PRO A 112 -20.58 -3.66 10.16
N VAL A 113 -19.37 -4.21 10.09
CA VAL A 113 -18.92 -5.31 10.95
C VAL A 113 -19.17 -4.90 12.39
N THR A 114 -20.22 -5.46 12.99
CA THR A 114 -20.62 -5.04 14.32
C THR A 114 -19.52 -5.44 15.30
N LYS A 115 -19.35 -4.68 16.38
CA LYS A 115 -18.39 -5.02 17.44
C LYS A 115 -18.60 -6.45 17.96
N ALA A 116 -19.84 -6.96 17.91
CA ALA A 116 -20.19 -8.33 18.28
C ALA A 116 -19.61 -9.37 17.30
N VAL A 117 -19.74 -9.15 15.98
CA VAL A 117 -19.16 -10.03 14.95
C VAL A 117 -17.64 -10.07 15.08
N LEU A 118 -17.01 -8.91 15.26
CA LEU A 118 -15.56 -8.82 15.41
C LEU A 118 -15.06 -9.49 16.70
N ALA A 119 -15.83 -9.39 17.79
CA ALA A 119 -15.52 -10.10 19.03
C ALA A 119 -15.68 -11.62 18.89
N ALA A 120 -16.69 -12.09 18.15
CA ALA A 120 -16.91 -13.51 17.89
C ALA A 120 -15.78 -14.09 17.02
N GLU A 121 -15.39 -13.40 15.95
CA GLU A 121 -14.22 -13.74 15.13
C GLU A 121 -12.94 -13.86 15.96
N ARG A 122 -12.62 -12.85 16.78
CA ARG A 122 -11.43 -12.87 17.63
C ARG A 122 -11.42 -14.05 18.60
N LYS A 123 -12.58 -14.44 19.13
CA LYS A 123 -12.71 -15.62 19.99
C LYS A 123 -12.42 -16.91 19.21
N LYS A 124 -12.95 -17.03 18.00
CA LYS A 124 -12.68 -18.17 17.10
C LYS A 124 -11.20 -18.25 16.74
N SER A 125 -10.56 -17.15 16.35
CA SER A 125 -9.13 -17.12 16.04
C SER A 125 -8.29 -17.59 17.23
N ARG A 126 -8.56 -17.08 18.44
CA ARG A 126 -7.85 -17.51 19.66
C ARG A 126 -8.06 -18.98 19.99
N GLN A 127 -9.26 -19.51 19.74
CA GLN A 127 -9.55 -20.93 19.96
C GLN A 127 -8.76 -21.79 18.98
N LEU A 128 -8.79 -21.44 17.69
CA LEU A 128 -8.05 -22.12 16.65
C LEU A 128 -6.53 -22.06 16.90
N GLU A 129 -5.99 -20.93 17.32
CA GLU A 129 -4.58 -20.80 17.70
C GLU A 129 -4.19 -21.73 18.86
N LYS A 130 -5.05 -21.87 19.86
CA LYS A 130 -4.80 -22.80 20.98
C LYS A 130 -4.81 -24.25 20.54
N GLU A 131 -5.77 -24.62 19.69
CA GLU A 131 -5.86 -25.97 19.13
C GLU A 131 -4.66 -26.27 18.24
N LEU A 132 -4.23 -25.31 17.42
CA LEU A 132 -3.04 -25.40 16.60
C LEU A 132 -1.81 -25.68 17.49
N ARG A 133 -1.57 -24.87 18.53
CA ARG A 133 -0.43 -25.05 19.45
C ARG A 133 -0.44 -26.41 20.16
N ARG A 134 -1.61 -26.90 20.55
CA ARG A 134 -1.73 -28.24 21.17
C ARG A 134 -1.37 -29.34 20.18
N LYS A 135 -1.86 -29.22 18.93
CA LYS A 135 -1.55 -30.17 17.85
C LYS A 135 -0.07 -30.12 17.48
N GLU A 136 0.52 -28.93 17.36
CA GLU A 136 1.95 -28.75 17.11
C GLU A 136 2.81 -29.34 18.23
N LYS A 137 2.43 -29.17 19.50
CA LYS A 137 3.13 -29.78 20.63
C LYS A 137 3.07 -31.31 20.58
N ALA A 138 1.90 -31.89 20.33
CA ALA A 138 1.77 -33.34 20.16
C ALA A 138 2.57 -33.85 18.95
N LEU A 139 2.60 -33.10 17.85
CA LEU A 139 3.44 -33.39 16.69
C LEU A 139 4.93 -33.34 17.03
N ALA A 140 5.36 -32.35 17.82
CA ALA A 140 6.75 -32.24 18.26
C ALA A 140 7.15 -33.38 19.21
N GLU A 141 6.28 -33.77 20.13
CA GLU A 141 6.50 -34.89 21.04
C GLU A 141 6.60 -36.22 20.27
N THR A 142 5.71 -36.48 19.31
CA THR A 142 5.80 -37.68 18.46
C THR A 142 7.05 -37.68 17.60
N ALA A 143 7.43 -36.53 17.02
CA ALA A 143 8.69 -36.40 16.30
C ALA A 143 9.90 -36.68 17.21
N ALA A 144 9.91 -36.16 18.44
CA ALA A 144 10.96 -36.42 19.41
C ALA A 144 11.06 -37.91 19.75
N LEU A 145 9.93 -38.58 20.04
CA LEU A 145 9.89 -40.02 20.31
C LEU A 145 10.39 -40.84 19.11
N LEU A 146 10.00 -40.48 17.88
CA LEU A 146 10.49 -41.13 16.67
C LEU A 146 12.00 -40.91 16.46
N THR A 147 12.53 -39.74 16.79
CA THR A 147 13.99 -39.52 16.72
C THR A 147 14.74 -40.32 17.78
N LEU A 148 14.18 -40.43 18.98
CA LEU A 148 14.78 -41.19 20.06
C LEU A 148 14.77 -42.69 19.76
N SER A 149 13.67 -43.24 19.23
CA SER A 149 13.58 -44.65 18.84
C SER A 149 14.56 -44.99 17.71
N LYS A 150 14.69 -44.10 16.70
CA LYS A 150 15.70 -44.25 15.65
C LYS A 150 17.13 -44.24 16.20
N LYS A 151 17.44 -43.33 17.13
CA LYS A 151 18.76 -43.27 17.77
C LYS A 151 19.05 -44.50 18.64
N ALA A 152 18.05 -44.97 19.41
CA ALA A 152 18.18 -46.17 20.23
C ALA A 152 18.46 -47.40 19.36
N ARG A 153 17.68 -47.59 18.28
CA ARG A 153 17.89 -48.66 17.29
C ARG A 153 19.28 -48.60 16.63
N ALA A 154 19.81 -47.39 16.38
CA ALA A 154 21.15 -47.24 15.81
C ALA A 154 22.28 -47.59 16.79
N ILE A 155 22.07 -47.42 18.10
CA ILE A 155 23.07 -47.69 19.14
C ILE A 155 23.03 -49.16 19.59
N TRP A 156 21.83 -49.68 19.83
CA TRP A 156 21.64 -51.02 20.41
C TRP A 156 21.33 -52.10 19.36
N GLY A 157 21.11 -51.74 18.09
CA GLY A 157 20.63 -52.68 17.09
C GLY A 157 19.13 -53.00 17.29
N ASN A 158 18.54 -53.75 16.37
CA ASN A 158 17.21 -54.31 16.58
C ASN A 158 17.34 -55.53 17.51
N ASP A 159 16.76 -55.46 18.71
CA ASP A 159 16.35 -56.68 19.44
C ASP A 159 15.09 -57.28 18.77
N GLU A 160 15.20 -57.58 17.48
CA GLU A 160 14.30 -58.46 16.73
C GLU A 160 15.18 -59.57 16.14
N GLU A 161 15.69 -60.44 17.01
CA GLU A 161 15.88 -61.85 16.69
C GLU A 161 14.67 -62.59 17.29
N ASP A 162 13.83 -63.10 16.38
CA ASP A 162 12.57 -63.89 16.52
C ASP A 162 11.27 -63.19 16.95
#